data_AF-A0A2V7JW02-F1
#
_entry.id   AF-A0A2V7JW02-F1
#
_cell.length_a   1.000
_cell.length_b   1.000
_cell.length_c   1.000
_cell.angle_alpha   90.00
_cell.angle_beta   90.00
_cell.angle_gamma   90.00
#
_symmetry.space_group_name_H-M   'P 1'
#
loop_
_entity.id
_entity.type
_entity.pdbx_description
1 polymer ?
#
loop_
_entity_poly.entity_id
_entity_poly.type
_entity_poly.pdbx_seq_one_letter_code
_entity_poly.pdbx_strand_id
1 'polypeptide(L)'
;MDITGALAIVLIFGGGTLFLLAISPVGRAIAERIRRSGGGALPEDVRGELDELRSELTGEVHQLRTEVSELSERMDFAERLLAKQRDGERLAPPRT
;
A
#
# COMPACT_ATOMS: atom_id res chain seq x y z
N MET A 1 38.59 0.45 41.62
CA MET A 1 38.19 0.25 40.21
C MET A 1 38.04 1.62 39.59
N ASP A 2 38.74 1.88 38.50
CA ASP A 2 38.61 3.14 37.77
C ASP A 2 37.25 3.20 37.06
N ILE A 3 36.68 4.40 36.96
CA ILE A 3 35.35 4.63 36.36
C ILE A 3 35.27 4.06 34.94
N THR A 4 36.36 4.15 34.18
CA THR A 4 36.51 3.57 32.84
C THR A 4 36.37 2.05 32.85
N GLY A 5 36.96 1.38 33.84
CA GLY A 5 36.83 -0.07 34.01
C GLY A 5 35.41 -0.49 34.35
N ALA A 6 34.74 0.26 35.24
CA ALA A 6 33.33 0.00 35.57
C ALA A 6 32.41 0.22 34.36
N LEU A 7 32.61 1.28 33.58
CA LEU A 7 31.85 1.54 32.35
C LEU A 7 32.07 0.45 31.29
N ALA A 8 33.31 -0.01 31.10
CA ALA A 8 33.62 -1.09 30.17
C ALA A 8 32.89 -2.40 30.55
N ILE A 9 32.87 -2.73 31.85
CA ILE A 9 32.15 -3.91 32.34
C ILE A 9 30.64 -3.77 32.13
N VAL A 10 30.05 -2.61 32.44
CA VAL A 10 28.61 -2.35 32.24
C VAL A 10 28.24 -2.38 30.75
N LEU A 11 29.08 -1.85 29.86
CA LEU A 11 28.83 -1.89 28.42
C LEU A 11 28.89 -3.32 27.86
N ILE A 12 29.90 -4.10 28.24
CA ILE A 12 30.09 -5.46 27.72
C ILE A 12 29.01 -6.40 28.27
N PHE A 13 28.84 -6.46 29.59
CA PHE A 13 27.90 -7.38 30.22
C PHE A 13 26.47 -6.86 30.18
N GLY A 14 26.25 -5.57 30.39
CA GLY A 14 24.93 -4.95 30.29
C GLY A 14 24.43 -4.89 28.85
N GLY A 15 25.30 -4.55 27.90
CA GLY A 15 24.96 -4.54 26.47
C GLY A 15 24.61 -5.94 25.94
N GLY A 16 25.41 -6.95 26.28
CA GLY A 16 25.12 -8.35 25.91
C GLY A 16 23.83 -8.87 26.53
N THR A 17 23.57 -8.55 27.80
CA THR A 17 22.34 -8.95 28.50
C THR A 17 21.11 -8.27 27.89
N LEU A 18 21.20 -6.97 27.56
CA LEU A 18 20.12 -6.24 26.91
C LEU A 18 19.83 -6.78 25.51
N PHE A 19 20.87 -7.16 24.76
CA PHE A 19 20.75 -7.77 23.45
C PHE A 19 20.04 -9.13 23.50
N LEU A 20 20.42 -10.00 24.44
CA LEU A 20 19.75 -11.29 24.65
C LEU A 20 18.29 -11.09 25.10
N LEU A 21 18.04 -10.11 25.97
CA LEU A 21 16.69 -9.78 26.40
C LEU A 21 15.83 -9.28 25.24
N ALA A 22 16.39 -8.50 24.31
CA ALA A 22 15.68 -8.01 23.12
C ALA A 22 15.27 -9.13 22.14
N ILE A 23 16.09 -10.17 21.98
CA ILE A 23 15.76 -11.33 21.12
C ILE A 23 14.83 -12.32 21.85
N SER A 24 14.82 -12.30 23.17
CA SER A 24 13.97 -13.19 23.97
C SER A 24 12.47 -12.89 23.84
N PRO A 25 11.59 -13.86 24.19
CA PRO A 25 10.14 -13.65 24.26
C PRO A 25 9.74 -12.49 25.18
N VAL A 26 10.52 -12.23 26.23
CA VAL A 26 10.27 -11.15 27.19
C VAL A 26 10.51 -9.79 26.55
N GLY A 27 11.59 -9.63 25.79
CA GLY A 27 11.86 -8.40 25.03
C GLY A 27 10.78 -8.11 24.00
N ARG A 28 10.26 -9.15 23.32
CA ARG A 28 9.13 -9.01 22.41
C ARG A 28 7.85 -8.57 23.13
N ALA A 29 7.55 -9.14 24.30
CA ALA A 29 6.38 -8.76 25.09
C ALA A 29 6.48 -7.32 25.61
N ILE A 30 7.66 -6.87 26.03
CA ILE A 30 7.91 -5.49 26.45
C ILE A 30 7.82 -4.53 25.26
N ALA A 31 8.41 -4.88 24.11
CA ALA A 31 8.29 -4.09 22.89
C ALA A 31 6.83 -3.96 22.43
N GLU A 32 6.04 -5.02 22.59
CA GLU A 32 4.61 -5.00 22.29
C GLU A 32 3.83 -4.15 23.28
N ARG A 33 4.17 -4.21 24.56
CA ARG A 33 3.59 -3.33 25.58
C ARG A 33 3.95 -1.85 25.34
N ILE A 34 5.17 -1.57 24.92
CA ILE A 34 5.62 -0.21 24.58
C ILE A 34 4.94 0.26 23.29
N ARG A 35 4.78 -0.58 22.27
CA ARG A 35 3.98 -0.24 21.08
C ARG A 35 2.53 0.07 21.45
N ARG A 36 1.93 -0.73 22.35
CA ARG A 36 0.59 -0.48 22.88
C ARG A 36 0.52 0.83 23.68
N SER A 37 1.58 1.18 24.41
CA SER A 37 1.61 2.34 25.30
C SER A 37 2.17 3.63 24.67
N GLY A 38 2.84 3.55 23.52
CA GLY A 38 3.64 4.63 22.93
C GLY A 38 3.27 5.02 21.50
N GLY A 39 2.23 4.42 20.90
CA GLY A 39 1.65 4.90 19.63
C GLY A 39 1.55 3.90 18.48
N GLY A 40 1.16 2.64 18.72
CA GLY A 40 1.19 1.63 17.66
C GLY A 40 0.17 0.49 17.72
N ALA A 41 -0.94 0.65 18.44
CA ALA A 41 -2.10 -0.23 18.28
C ALA A 41 -3.33 0.65 18.11
N LEU A 42 -3.74 0.89 16.85
CA LEU A 42 -5.08 1.38 16.60
C LEU A 42 -6.06 0.43 17.31
N PRO A 43 -7.07 0.94 18.03
CA PRO A 43 -8.12 0.10 18.59
C PRO A 43 -8.64 -0.86 17.50
N GLU A 44 -8.95 -2.11 17.87
CA GLU A 44 -9.42 -3.11 16.89
C GLU A 44 -10.64 -2.61 16.11
N ASP A 45 -11.48 -1.77 16.74
CA ASP A 45 -12.62 -1.11 16.09
C ASP A 45 -12.17 -0.20 14.92
N VAL A 46 -11.11 0.60 15.12
CA VAL A 46 -10.57 1.51 14.09
C VAL A 46 -9.83 0.71 13.01
N ARG A 47 -9.21 -0.42 13.36
CA ARG A 47 -8.62 -1.33 12.36
C ARG A 47 -9.70 -1.95 11.48
N GLY A 48 -10.80 -2.40 12.08
CA GLY A 48 -11.95 -2.94 11.35
C GLY A 48 -12.56 -1.92 10.39
N GLU A 49 -12.77 -0.69 10.86
CA GLU A 49 -13.29 0.41 10.02
C GLU A 49 -12.35 0.76 8.85
N LEU A 50 -11.03 0.74 9.09
CA LEU A 50 -10.04 0.96 8.03
C LEU A 50 -10.01 -0.18 7.00
N ASP A 51 -10.13 -1.42 7.44
CA ASP A 51 -10.17 -2.57 6.54
C ASP A 51 -11.46 -2.60 5.71
N GLU A 52 -12.59 -2.22 6.30
CA GLU A 52 -13.87 -2.06 5.61
C GLU A 52 -13.79 -0.95 4.55
N LEU A 53 -13.30 0.24 4.92
CA LEU A 53 -13.12 1.36 4.00
C LEU A 53 -12.14 1.00 2.86
N ARG A 54 -11.06 0.27 3.18
CA ARG A 54 -10.11 -0.19 2.16
C ARG A 54 -10.76 -1.17 1.19
N SER A 55 -11.62 -2.06 1.68
CA SER A 55 -12.36 -3.00 0.86
C SER A 55 -13.33 -2.28 -0.07
N GLU A 56 -14.09 -1.31 0.45
CA GLU A 56 -15.02 -0.47 -0.33
C GLU A 56 -14.30 0.28 -1.46
N LEU A 57 -13.21 1.01 -1.13
CA LEU A 57 -12.41 1.73 -2.13
C LEU A 57 -11.83 0.80 -3.20
N THR A 58 -11.41 -0.39 -2.82
CA THR A 58 -10.89 -1.37 -3.78
C THR A 58 -11.99 -1.84 -4.73
N GLY A 59 -13.21 -2.04 -4.22
CA GLY A 59 -14.40 -2.34 -5.02
C GLY A 59 -14.73 -1.24 -6.02
N GLU A 60 -14.79 0.01 -5.57
CA GLU A 60 -15.05 1.18 -6.43
C GLU A 60 -14.00 1.31 -7.54
N VAL A 61 -12.71 1.14 -7.22
CA VAL A 61 -11.63 1.18 -8.21
C VAL A 61 -11.77 0.06 -9.24
N HIS A 62 -12.18 -1.15 -8.83
CA HIS A 62 -12.43 -2.24 -9.77
C HIS A 62 -13.63 -1.96 -10.68
N GLN A 63 -14.69 -1.37 -10.15
CA GLN A 63 -15.85 -0.95 -10.94
C GLN A 63 -15.45 0.11 -11.97
N LEU A 64 -14.77 1.18 -11.54
CA LEU A 64 -14.31 2.25 -12.42
C LEU A 64 -13.38 1.72 -13.52
N ARG A 65 -12.47 0.79 -13.20
CA ARG A 65 -11.61 0.15 -14.21
C ARG A 65 -12.41 -0.60 -15.26
N THR A 66 -13.49 -1.26 -14.86
CA THR A 66 -14.38 -1.98 -15.79
C THR A 66 -15.10 -1.00 -16.71
N GLU A 67 -15.67 0.07 -16.15
CA GLU A 67 -16.36 1.12 -16.93
C GLU A 67 -15.41 1.82 -17.90
N VAL A 68 -14.17 2.12 -17.48
CA VAL A 68 -13.13 2.69 -18.35
C VAL A 68 -12.75 1.73 -19.47
N SER A 69 -12.65 0.42 -19.19
CA SER A 69 -12.37 -0.59 -20.22
C SER A 69 -13.48 -0.62 -21.28
N GLU A 70 -14.74 -0.64 -20.85
CA GLU A 70 -15.88 -0.62 -21.77
C GLU A 70 -15.92 0.67 -22.59
N LEU A 71 -15.66 1.82 -21.95
CA LEU A 71 -15.59 3.10 -22.65
C LEU A 71 -14.45 3.12 -23.69
N SER A 72 -13.31 2.52 -23.37
CA SER A 72 -12.19 2.38 -24.30
C SER A 72 -12.57 1.55 -25.53
N GLU A 73 -13.31 0.45 -25.35
CA GLU A 73 -13.78 -0.37 -26.47
C GLU A 73 -14.77 0.39 -27.36
N ARG A 74 -15.71 1.13 -26.74
CA ARG A 74 -16.68 1.96 -27.47
C ARG A 74 -15.98 3.10 -28.23
N MET A 75 -14.95 3.71 -27.65
CA MET A 75 -14.11 4.74 -28.29
C MET A 75 -13.37 4.17 -29.50
N ASP A 76 -12.71 3.02 -29.35
CA ASP A 76 -12.00 2.34 -30.45
C ASP A 76 -12.96 1.92 -31.58
N PHE A 77 -14.20 1.53 -31.25
CA PHE A 77 -15.22 1.28 -32.25
C PHE A 77 -15.63 2.56 -33.01
N ALA A 78 -15.83 3.68 -32.30
CA ALA A 78 -16.15 4.96 -32.91
C ALA A 78 -15.02 5.45 -33.83
N GLU A 79 -13.76 5.29 -33.42
CA GLU A 79 -12.59 5.61 -34.24
C GLU A 79 -12.58 4.79 -35.54
N ARG A 80 -12.81 3.48 -35.44
CA ARG A 80 -12.88 2.59 -36.62
C ARG A 80 -14.04 2.93 -37.56
N LEU A 81 -15.19 3.35 -37.04
CA LEU A 81 -16.30 3.81 -37.86
C LEU A 81 -16.01 5.13 -38.57
N LEU A 82 -15.42 6.10 -37.86
CA LEU A 82 -15.03 7.38 -38.44
C LEU A 82 -13.95 7.22 -39.52
N ALA A 83 -12.97 6.34 -39.31
CA ALA A 83 -11.98 6.00 -40.33
C ALA A 83 -12.63 5.43 -41.59
N LYS A 84 -13.55 4.47 -41.45
CA LYS A 84 -14.30 3.90 -42.59
C LYS A 84 -15.13 4.95 -43.36
N GLN A 85 -15.77 5.88 -42.65
CA GLN A 85 -16.53 6.96 -43.30
C GLN A 85 -15.61 7.87 -44.13
N ARG A 86 -14.45 8.27 -43.59
CA ARG A 86 -13.46 9.09 -44.31
C ARG A 86 -12.95 8.39 -45.57
N ASP A 87 -12.70 7.08 -45.51
CA ASP A 87 -12.26 6.33 -46.69
C ASP A 87 -13.35 6.26 -47.76
N GLY A 88 -14.61 6.05 -47.38
CA GLY A 88 -15.76 6.10 -48.30
C GLY A 88 -15.96 7.46 -48.96
N GLU A 89 -15.72 8.54 -48.22
CA GLU A 89 -15.82 9.92 -48.72
C GLU A 89 -14.70 10.26 -49.72
N ARG A 90 -13.48 9.71 -49.51
CA ARG A 90 -12.35 9.84 -50.45
C ARG A 90 -12.54 9.02 -51.74
N LEU A 91 -13.39 8.01 -51.73
CA LEU A 91 -13.70 7.15 -52.87
C LEU A 91 -14.90 7.64 -53.69
N ALA A 92 -15.61 8.68 -53.25
CA ALA A 92 -16.71 9.27 -54.02
C ALA A 92 -16.14 9.96 -55.29
N PRO A 93 -16.63 9.64 -56.50
CA PRO A 93 -16.13 10.25 -57.73
C PRO A 93 -16.41 11.76 -57.72
N PRO A 94 -15.53 12.58 -58.30
CA PRO A 94 -15.76 14.02 -58.42
C PRO A 94 -17.07 14.23 -59.17
N ARG A 95 -18.05 14.87 -58.53
CA ARG A 95 -19.28 15.31 -59.21
C ARG A 95 -18.88 16.42 -60.18
N THR A 96 -18.69 16.03 -61.45
CA THR A 96 -18.72 16.92 -62.61
C THR A 96 -20.16 17.14 -63.05
#